data_AF-A0A6B0VK81-F1
#
_entry.id   AF-A0A6B0VK81-F1
#
_cell.length_a   1.000
_cell.length_b   1.000
_cell.length_c   1.000
_cell.angle_alpha   90.00
_cell.angle_beta   90.00
_cell.angle_gamma   90.00
#
_symmetry.space_group_name_H-M   'P 1'
#
loop_
_entity.id
_entity.type
_entity.pdbx_description
1 polymer ?
#
loop_
_entity_poly.entity_id
_entity_poly.type
_entity_poly.pdbx_seq_one_letter_code
_entity_poly.pdbx_strand_id
1 'polypeptide(L)' 'MKYCHNCDWFVGRENTTEGERSKAALEHFVETGHSIDSSDSVGRPMPPAICEAFLAHDLVGSIERPV' A
#
# COMPACT_ATOMS: atom_id res chain seq x y z
N MET A 1 5.84 8.46 5.92
CA MET A 1 5.19 8.80 7.22
C MET A 1 3.85 8.06 7.32
N LYS A 2 3.26 7.91 8.51
CA LYS A 2 1.94 7.27 8.67
C LYS A 2 0.99 8.17 9.44
N TYR A 3 -0.24 8.34 8.98
CA TYR A 3 -1.24 9.16 9.66
C TYR A 3 -2.63 8.55 9.55
N CYS A 4 -3.43 8.70 10.61
CA CYS A 4 -4.81 8.24 10.61
C CYS A 4 -5.74 9.32 10.06
N HIS A 5 -6.75 8.93 9.28
CA HIS A 5 -7.77 9.87 8.76
C HIS A 5 -8.93 10.11 9.74
N ASN A 6 -9.08 9.23 10.72
CA ASN A 6 -10.21 9.24 11.66
C ASN A 6 -9.85 9.78 13.04
N CYS A 7 -8.56 9.93 13.35
CA CYS A 7 -8.09 10.50 14.61
C CYS A 7 -6.71 11.17 14.42
N ASP A 8 -6.26 11.92 15.43
CA ASP A 8 -4.97 12.63 15.42
C ASP A 8 -3.74 11.73 15.61
N TRP A 9 -3.84 10.44 15.30
CA TRP A 9 -2.72 9.51 15.40
C TRP A 9 -1.73 9.72 14.24
N PHE A 10 -0.45 9.90 14.58
CA PHE A 10 0.62 10.18 13.63
C PHE A 10 1.93 9.53 14.06
N VAL A 11 2.65 8.95 13.10
CA VAL A 11 4.01 8.43 13.30
C VAL A 11 4.96 8.96 12.22
N GLY A 12 5.91 9.79 12.68
CA GLY A 12 6.97 10.41 11.86
C GLY A 12 8.15 9.48 11.59
N ARG A 13 8.97 9.85 10.59
CA ARG A 13 10.19 9.10 10.17
C ARG A 13 11.40 9.37 11.07
N GLU A 14 11.32 10.41 11.89
CA GLU A 14 12.41 10.97 12.70
C GLU A 14 13.03 9.98 13.71
N ASN A 15 12.26 9.04 14.27
CA ASN A 15 12.75 8.16 15.34
C ASN A 15 12.37 6.68 15.18
N THR A 16 11.86 6.26 14.01
CA THR A 16 11.39 4.88 13.80
C THR A 16 11.77 4.35 12.43
N THR A 17 12.16 3.08 12.37
CA THR A 17 12.39 2.37 11.12
C THR A 17 11.08 2.19 10.35
N GLU A 18 11.15 1.93 9.05
CA GLU A 18 9.94 1.65 8.25
C GLU A 18 9.13 0.47 8.81
N GLY A 19 9.81 -0.60 9.25
CA GLY A 19 9.16 -1.77 9.85
C GLY A 19 8.39 -1.40 11.13
N GLU A 20 8.98 -0.59 12.01
CA GLU A 20 8.31 -0.13 13.23
C GLU A 20 7.11 0.78 12.93
N ARG A 21 7.24 1.68 11.94
CA ARG A 21 6.12 2.52 11.48
C ARG A 21 4.97 1.68 10.91
N SER A 22 5.32 0.64 10.15
CA SER A 22 4.33 -0.28 9.58
C SER A 22 3.64 -1.11 10.66
N LYS A 23 4.40 -1.61 11.63
CA LYS A 23 3.86 -2.36 12.78
C LYS A 23 2.90 -1.51 13.61
N ALA A 24 3.31 -0.30 13.99
CA ALA A 24 2.47 0.62 14.75
C ALA A 24 1.18 1.00 14.00
N ALA A 25 1.25 1.15 12.67
CA ALA A 25 0.06 1.37 11.85
C ALA A 25 -0.88 0.15 11.84
N LEU A 26 -0.34 -1.06 11.69
CA LEU A 26 -1.15 -2.28 11.75
C LEU A 26 -1.81 -2.48 13.12
N GLU A 27 -1.07 -2.24 14.20
CA GLU A 27 -1.61 -2.29 15.57
C GLU A 27 -2.78 -1.30 15.74
N HIS A 28 -2.58 -0.04 15.34
CA HIS A 28 -3.63 0.97 15.40
C HIS A 28 -4.86 0.62 14.55
N PHE A 29 -4.66 0.09 13.34
CA PHE A 29 -5.75 -0.37 12.49
C PHE A 29 -6.52 -1.53 13.11
N VAL A 30 -5.84 -2.49 13.74
CA VAL A 30 -6.47 -3.63 14.41
C VAL A 30 -7.28 -3.19 15.64
N GLU A 31 -6.76 -2.22 16.40
CA GLU A 31 -7.42 -1.74 17.61
C GLU A 31 -8.63 -0.83 17.32
N THR A 32 -8.55 0.00 16.29
CA THR A 32 -9.54 1.06 16.03
C THR A 32 -10.39 0.84 14.78
N GLY A 33 -9.93 -0.01 13.86
CA GLY A 33 -10.51 -0.15 12.52
C GLY A 33 -10.32 1.08 11.62
N HIS A 34 -9.52 2.07 12.03
CA HIS A 34 -9.37 3.31 11.29
C HIS A 34 -8.41 3.18 10.11
N SER A 35 -8.76 3.79 8.98
CA SER A 35 -7.90 3.85 7.81
C SER A 35 -6.66 4.72 8.06
N ILE A 36 -5.49 4.15 7.80
CA ILE A 36 -4.19 4.81 7.93
C ILE A 36 -3.59 5.03 6.55
N ASP A 37 -3.22 6.27 6.26
CA ASP A 37 -2.48 6.59 5.07
C ASP A 37 -0.98 6.38 5.29
N SER A 38 -0.38 5.84 4.25
CA SER A 38 1.04 5.53 4.17
C SER A 38 1.69 6.34 3.08
N SER A 39 1.84 7.64 3.30
CA SER A 39 2.53 8.58 2.40
C SER A 39 4.05 8.41 2.50
N ASP A 40 4.51 7.23 2.12
CA ASP A 40 5.89 6.90 1.78
C ASP A 40 5.83 6.23 0.40
N SER A 41 5.11 6.84 -0.54
CA SER A 41 5.09 6.39 -1.93
C SER A 41 6.43 6.76 -2.55
N VAL A 42 7.47 5.97 -2.25
CA VAL A 42 8.47 5.69 -3.27
C VAL A 42 7.65 5.09 -4.41
N GLY A 43 7.37 5.92 -5.42
CA GLY A 43 6.46 5.59 -6.50
C GLY A 43 6.73 4.18 -6.98
N ARG A 44 5.66 3.41 -7.20
CA ARG A 44 5.71 2.07 -7.81
C ARG A 44 6.85 2.10 -8.83
N PRO A 45 7.93 1.30 -8.67
CA PRO A 45 9.00 1.31 -9.66
C PRO A 45 8.32 1.09 -11.01
N MET A 46 8.42 2.10 -11.89
CA MET A 46 7.88 1.99 -13.24
C MET A 46 8.57 0.76 -13.83
N PRO A 47 7.83 -0.30 -14.17
CA PRO A 47 8.45 -1.42 -14.86
C PRO A 47 9.13 -0.84 -16.10
N PRO A 48 10.36 -1.28 -16.43
CA PRO A 48 10.99 -0.84 -17.66
C PRO A 48 10.01 -1.09 -18.82
N ALA A 49 9.87 -0.11 -19.73
CA ALA A 49 8.88 -0.08 -20.82
C ALA A 49 8.88 -1.32 -21.75
N ILE A 50 9.80 -2.25 -21.53
CA ILE A 50 9.97 -3.52 -22.24
C ILE A 50 8.88 -4.54 -21.82
N CYS A 51 8.21 -4.36 -20.67
CA CYS A 51 7.25 -5.34 -20.12
C CYS A 51 5.77 -4.91 -20.23
N GLU A 52 5.41 -3.91 -21.02
CA GLU A 52 4.00 -3.50 -21.16
C GLU A 52 3.15 -4.50 -21.95
N ALA A 53 3.74 -5.26 -22.87
CA ALA A 53 3.00 -6.20 -23.72
C ALA A 53 2.55 -7.49 -23.00
N PHE A 54 3.22 -7.90 -21.92
CA PHE A 54 2.94 -9.18 -21.25
C PHE A 54 2.02 -9.06 -20.02
N LEU A 55 1.93 -7.88 -19.39
CA LEU A 55 1.18 -7.72 -18.13
C LEU A 55 -0.33 -7.53 -18.31
N ALA A 56 -0.78 -7.08 -19.48
CA ALA A 56 -2.22 -6.87 -19.75
C ALA A 56 -2.95 -8.15 -20.19
N HIS A 57 -2.23 -9.14 -20.74
CA HIS A 57 -2.84 -10.33 -21.34
C HIS A 57 -3.31 -11.37 -20.31
N ASP A 58 -2.72 -11.39 -19.10
CA ASP A 58 -3.07 -12.37 -18.07
C ASP A 58 -4.31 -11.96 -17.25
N LEU A 59 -4.47 -10.65 -17.02
CA LEU A 59 -5.60 -10.10 -16.25
C LEU A 59 -6.92 -10.06 -17.05
N VAL A 60 -6.85 -9.98 -18.38
CA VAL A 60 -8.04 -9.99 -19.26
C VAL A 60 -8.46 -11.41 -19.69
N GLY A 61 -7.61 -12.42 -19.47
CA GLY A 61 -7.87 -13.81 -19.86
C GLY A 61 -8.72 -14.61 -18.86
N SER A 62 -8.87 -14.14 -17.62
CA SER A 62 -9.61 -14.86 -16.57
C SER A 62 -11.10 -14.51 -16.49
N ILE A 63 -11.60 -13.62 -17.35
CA ILE A 63 -13.00 -13.14 -17.33
C ILE A 63 -13.91 -13.94 -18.29
N GLU A 64 -13.37 -14.73 -19.20
CA GLU A 64 -14.18 -15.53 -20.14
C GLU A 64 -14.30 -16.98 -19.65
N ARG A 65 -15.31 -17.25 -18.82
CA ARG A 65 -15.83 -18.62 -18.62
C ARG A 65 -16.83 -18.93 -19.74
N PRO A 66 -16.58 -19.91 -20.64
CA PRO A 66 -17.61 -20.36 -21.58
C PRO A 66 -18.68 -21.20 -20.85
N VAL A 67 -19.94 -21.00 -21.25
CA VAL A 67 -21.14 -21.74 -20.81
C VAL A 67 -21.30 -23.05 -21.59
#